data_AF-C0P2H1-F1
#
_entry.id   AF-C0P2H1-F1
#
_cell.length_a   1.000
_cell.length_b   1.000
_cell.length_c   1.000
_cell.angle_alpha   90.00
_cell.angle_beta   90.00
_cell.angle_gamma   90.00
#
_symmetry.space_group_name_H-M   'P 1'
#
loop_
_entity.id
_entity.type
_entity.pdbx_description
1 polymer ?
#
loop_
_entity_poly.entity_id
_entity_poly.type
_entity_poly.pdbx_seq_one_letter_code
_entity_poly.pdbx_strand_id
1 'polypeptide(L)'
;MATALPASASAACLLQLSRRGLPGTSSVLSPLRTATFRWHGACNVACSCSPGPRPAVPAERRDGVAGHATSPEGTVRIVAVVGEGSISPIKDAPWEEVMRHTADRLKWVDEGFEMLVFTDNLVGHDNLRKELLSHCDMLVNVAITNQDAVQWLINNSKHISNVICFQSSPSLVNKLGGTYVQYTGEQDMFGKLTSIGKPSGIEESTEVMKTISNAWERHNSDDIRFCLLVVVNAYIRPVAMLKNLRAKGLSTLTCMIKNCGPQILNCLFDPNCRKALQCLNSCSPTDQVCNYRCIASYESPYLEAFSLCVLQKNNCLDLNAEIPSKPNVMPLTMFREQKLSHEIAEDLFVGWLDSMEWSWRVAAGQNPAYDQFPCQYQLFYRGKAKGSFWYEPVFQVKTLEGELVWRRRRYRVRRASTPGTFYFSVLDNGVISKEYWTIVDVAEDFSWGLFHYHGAAQAAGLSYTGAVLVTPDGSYPDLEDPRLASALENCAIKKWELYTVDNCSCMGAPLGTPEGSKLHHQISPGKESSVLQRR
;
A
#
# COMPACT_ATOMS: atom_id res chain seq x y z
N MET A 1 17.92 -33.91 -15.25
CA MET A 1 16.46 -33.91 -15.43
C MET A 1 15.90 -32.68 -14.74
N ALA A 2 14.90 -32.01 -15.33
CA ALA A 2 14.20 -30.83 -14.78
C ALA A 2 15.08 -29.68 -14.24
N THR A 3 15.37 -28.69 -15.09
CA THR A 3 15.87 -27.38 -14.65
C THR A 3 14.77 -26.62 -13.91
N ALA A 4 14.90 -26.47 -12.59
CA ALA A 4 13.97 -25.70 -11.77
C ALA A 4 14.19 -24.19 -11.97
N LEU A 5 13.21 -23.51 -12.56
CA LEU A 5 13.16 -22.06 -12.62
C LEU A 5 12.78 -21.49 -11.24
N PRO A 6 13.46 -20.43 -10.75
CA PRO A 6 13.15 -19.83 -9.46
C PRO A 6 12.02 -18.78 -9.58
N ALA A 7 11.12 -18.81 -8.60
CA ALA A 7 10.02 -17.85 -8.49
C ALA A 7 10.40 -16.67 -7.58
N SER A 8 10.63 -15.50 -8.17
CA SER A 8 10.36 -14.16 -7.62
C SER A 8 10.91 -13.09 -8.58
N ALA A 9 10.17 -11.99 -8.73
CA ALA A 9 10.41 -10.88 -9.65
C ALA A 9 10.31 -11.19 -11.16
N SER A 10 9.45 -10.42 -11.81
CA SER A 10 9.16 -10.34 -13.23
C SER A 10 10.40 -10.43 -14.14
N ALA A 11 10.58 -11.58 -14.81
CA ALA A 11 11.50 -11.72 -15.94
C ALA A 11 10.89 -12.69 -16.97
N ALA A 12 10.68 -12.20 -18.19
CA ALA A 12 9.98 -12.95 -19.24
C ALA A 12 10.81 -14.15 -19.75
N CYS A 13 10.45 -15.36 -19.32
CA CYS A 13 11.11 -16.58 -19.78
C CYS A 13 10.53 -17.07 -21.12
N LEU A 14 11.07 -16.55 -22.24
CA LEU A 14 10.83 -17.07 -23.59
C LEU A 14 12.09 -17.75 -24.15
N LEU A 15 12.15 -19.07 -24.02
CA LEU A 15 13.09 -19.92 -24.76
C LEU A 15 12.34 -21.11 -25.37
N GLN A 16 11.72 -20.88 -26.52
CA GLN A 16 11.31 -21.99 -27.38
C GLN A 16 12.56 -22.65 -27.97
N LEU A 17 12.70 -23.95 -27.72
CA LEU A 17 13.81 -24.76 -28.19
C LEU A 17 13.78 -24.87 -29.73
N SER A 18 14.77 -24.28 -30.40
CA SER A 18 15.10 -24.63 -31.79
C SER A 18 16.52 -25.18 -31.87
N ARG A 19 16.65 -26.30 -32.58
CA ARG A 19 17.86 -27.13 -32.64
C ARG A 19 18.90 -26.55 -33.61
N ARG A 20 20.18 -26.53 -33.24
CA ARG A 20 21.34 -26.80 -34.13
C ARG A 20 22.68 -26.77 -33.37
N GLY A 21 23.59 -27.71 -33.70
CA GLY A 21 25.04 -27.51 -33.54
C GLY A 21 25.75 -28.19 -32.34
N LEU A 22 26.15 -29.46 -32.52
CA LEU A 22 27.44 -29.99 -32.04
C LEU A 22 28.60 -29.27 -32.77
N PRO A 23 29.89 -29.29 -32.34
CA PRO A 23 30.60 -30.30 -31.52
C PRO A 23 31.37 -29.70 -30.31
N GLY A 24 32.16 -30.41 -29.48
CA GLY A 24 32.46 -31.84 -29.33
C GLY A 24 33.69 -32.05 -28.41
N THR A 25 33.92 -33.30 -27.97
CA THR A 25 35.11 -33.81 -27.23
C THR A 25 35.39 -33.19 -25.84
N SER A 26 35.41 -33.95 -24.72
CA SER A 26 36.47 -34.92 -24.29
C SER A 26 37.81 -34.23 -24.01
N SER A 27 38.69 -34.54 -23.05
CA SER A 27 38.80 -35.51 -21.93
C SER A 27 40.23 -35.36 -21.33
N VAL A 28 40.62 -35.67 -20.09
CA VAL A 28 39.97 -36.28 -18.90
C VAL A 28 40.87 -36.07 -17.64
N LEU A 29 40.33 -36.25 -16.42
CA LEU A 29 41.01 -36.48 -15.12
C LEU A 29 42.08 -35.49 -14.59
N SER A 30 41.72 -34.91 -13.43
CA SER A 30 42.49 -34.70 -12.20
C SER A 30 43.83 -35.44 -12.01
N PRO A 31 44.71 -34.85 -11.18
CA PRO A 31 45.09 -35.57 -9.95
C PRO A 31 44.84 -34.80 -8.62
N LEU A 32 44.88 -35.60 -7.57
CA LEU A 32 44.80 -35.34 -6.13
C LEU A 32 45.41 -34.01 -5.65
N ARG A 33 44.69 -33.25 -4.80
CA ARG A 33 44.85 -33.25 -3.31
C ARG A 33 46.31 -33.16 -2.83
N THR A 34 46.65 -32.05 -2.14
CA THR A 34 47.00 -31.98 -0.69
C THR A 34 47.71 -30.65 -0.38
N ALA A 35 47.62 -30.17 0.88
CA ALA A 35 48.35 -29.02 1.48
C ALA A 35 48.07 -27.65 0.84
N THR A 36 47.33 -26.71 1.45
CA THR A 36 47.58 -26.03 2.73
C THR A 36 49.06 -25.70 3.00
N PHE A 37 49.49 -24.46 2.76
CA PHE A 37 50.32 -23.75 3.74
C PHE A 37 50.13 -22.23 3.66
N ARG A 38 50.63 -21.54 4.70
CA ARG A 38 50.23 -20.18 5.11
C ARG A 38 50.81 -19.04 4.27
N TRP A 39 50.06 -17.93 4.34
CA TRP A 39 50.49 -16.54 4.19
C TRP A 39 51.96 -16.25 4.55
N HIS A 40 52.58 -15.36 3.78
CA HIS A 40 53.25 -14.15 4.27
C HIS A 40 53.52 -13.17 3.10
N GLY A 41 53.73 -11.89 3.40
CA GLY A 41 54.33 -10.94 2.45
C GLY A 41 53.42 -9.80 1.97
N ALA A 42 53.22 -8.79 2.82
CA ALA A 42 52.82 -7.46 2.36
C ALA A 42 54.07 -6.66 1.98
N CYS A 43 54.06 -5.94 0.84
CA CYS A 43 54.74 -4.66 0.69
C CYS A 43 54.26 -3.90 -0.56
N ASN A 44 54.28 -2.57 -0.45
CA ASN A 44 53.87 -1.63 -1.49
C ASN A 44 54.91 -1.50 -2.60
N VAL A 45 54.47 -1.27 -3.84
CA VAL A 45 55.21 -0.47 -4.83
C VAL A 45 54.21 0.45 -5.53
N ALA A 46 54.55 1.74 -5.64
CA ALA A 46 53.77 2.76 -6.33
C ALA A 46 54.48 3.21 -7.63
N CYS A 47 53.70 3.51 -8.67
CA CYS A 47 54.02 4.26 -9.91
C CYS A 47 52.72 4.29 -10.76
N SER A 48 52.41 5.24 -11.65
CA SER A 48 53.06 6.52 -12.01
C SER A 48 52.14 7.38 -12.91
N CYS A 49 52.10 8.69 -12.65
CA CYS A 49 51.99 9.84 -13.58
C CYS A 49 51.08 9.83 -14.85
N SER A 50 50.06 10.71 -14.85
CA SER A 50 49.79 11.80 -15.85
C SER A 50 49.44 11.44 -17.33
N PRO A 51 48.98 12.39 -18.19
CA PRO A 51 48.62 13.82 -17.99
C PRO A 51 47.17 14.20 -18.41
N GLY A 52 46.78 15.46 -18.23
CA GLY A 52 45.50 16.02 -18.73
C GLY A 52 45.67 17.12 -19.81
N PRO A 53 44.57 17.56 -20.47
CA PRO A 53 44.53 18.74 -21.34
C PRO A 53 43.96 20.01 -20.67
N ARG A 54 43.88 21.12 -21.44
CA ARG A 54 43.90 22.53 -21.00
C ARG A 54 42.52 23.22 -20.84
N PRO A 55 42.45 24.39 -20.16
CA PRO A 55 41.20 25.12 -19.88
C PRO A 55 40.81 26.14 -20.98
N ALA A 56 39.56 26.62 -20.91
CA ALA A 56 39.03 27.78 -21.65
C ALA A 56 38.44 28.84 -20.70
N VAL A 57 38.35 30.08 -21.19
CA VAL A 57 38.23 31.35 -20.43
C VAL A 57 36.77 31.85 -20.40
N PRO A 58 36.31 32.59 -19.36
CA PRO A 58 34.88 32.91 -19.17
C PRO A 58 34.40 34.11 -20.00
N ALA A 59 33.09 34.12 -20.28
CA ALA A 59 32.37 35.23 -20.94
C ALA A 59 31.29 35.83 -20.02
N GLU A 60 31.03 37.10 -20.25
CA GLU A 60 30.53 38.11 -19.31
C GLU A 60 29.07 37.99 -18.82
N ARG A 61 28.81 38.76 -17.75
CA ARG A 61 27.49 39.06 -17.19
C ARG A 61 26.57 39.72 -18.23
N ARG A 62 25.28 39.42 -18.16
CA ARG A 62 24.22 40.37 -18.53
C ARG A 62 23.18 40.46 -17.42
N ASP A 63 22.63 41.65 -17.28
CA ASP A 63 21.80 42.06 -16.15
C ASP A 63 20.42 41.39 -16.12
N GLY A 64 19.82 41.38 -14.94
CA GLY A 64 18.68 40.54 -14.62
C GLY A 64 17.34 41.03 -15.14
N VAL A 65 16.40 40.08 -15.21
CA VAL A 65 14.96 40.34 -15.17
C VAL A 65 14.36 39.38 -14.14
N ALA A 66 13.45 39.90 -13.31
CA ALA A 66 12.62 39.23 -12.31
C ALA A 66 12.82 37.71 -12.18
N GLY A 67 13.47 37.30 -11.08
CA GLY A 67 13.49 35.90 -10.67
C GLY A 67 12.05 35.38 -10.61
N HIS A 68 11.74 34.43 -11.49
CA HIS A 68 10.57 33.59 -11.30
C HIS A 68 10.70 32.97 -9.91
N ALA A 69 9.57 32.85 -9.19
CA ALA A 69 9.55 32.18 -7.90
C ALA A 69 9.87 30.71 -8.14
N THR A 70 11.16 30.36 -8.16
CA THR A 70 11.63 28.98 -8.27
C THR A 70 11.01 28.22 -7.11
N SER A 71 10.14 27.25 -7.43
CA SER A 71 9.65 26.27 -6.47
C SER A 71 10.83 25.81 -5.61
N PRO A 72 10.73 25.82 -4.27
CA PRO A 72 11.87 25.46 -3.43
C PRO A 72 12.39 24.08 -3.83
N GLU A 73 13.71 23.94 -3.91
CA GLU A 73 14.35 22.77 -4.53
C GLU A 73 13.81 21.46 -3.95
N GLY A 74 13.12 20.67 -4.79
CA GLY A 74 12.50 19.41 -4.42
C GLY A 74 10.97 19.40 -4.34
N THR A 75 10.28 20.54 -4.41
CA THR A 75 8.81 20.54 -4.58
C THR A 75 8.41 19.88 -5.91
N VAL A 76 7.33 19.09 -5.89
CA VAL A 76 6.66 18.57 -7.10
C VAL A 76 5.26 19.14 -7.13
N ARG A 77 4.93 19.85 -8.20
CA ARG A 77 3.64 20.50 -8.39
C ARG A 77 2.82 19.80 -9.45
N ILE A 78 1.67 19.28 -9.02
CA ILE A 78 0.69 18.56 -9.82
C ILE A 78 -0.51 19.50 -10.05
N VAL A 79 -0.97 19.62 -11.29
CA VAL A 79 -2.23 20.30 -11.61
C VAL A 79 -3.23 19.26 -12.06
N ALA A 80 -4.34 19.13 -11.32
CA ALA A 80 -5.47 18.32 -11.73
C ALA A 80 -6.58 19.19 -12.32
N VAL A 81 -7.11 18.77 -13.46
CA VAL A 81 -8.29 19.37 -14.10
C VAL A 81 -9.36 18.29 -14.20
N VAL A 82 -10.54 18.58 -13.67
CA VAL A 82 -11.65 17.65 -13.51
C VAL A 82 -12.87 18.16 -14.29
N GLY A 83 -13.63 17.28 -14.94
CA GLY A 83 -14.90 17.66 -15.58
C GLY A 83 -15.89 18.20 -14.53
N GLU A 84 -16.43 19.40 -14.72
CA GLU A 84 -17.40 19.99 -13.79
C GLU A 84 -18.61 19.07 -13.60
N GLY A 85 -19.00 18.85 -12.33
CA GLY A 85 -20.11 17.96 -11.97
C GLY A 85 -19.89 16.48 -12.31
N SER A 86 -18.69 16.07 -12.76
CA SER A 86 -18.42 14.67 -13.07
C SER A 86 -18.35 13.79 -11.82
N ILE A 87 -18.90 12.59 -11.95
CA ILE A 87 -19.08 11.62 -10.87
C ILE A 87 -18.06 10.49 -11.03
N SER A 88 -17.43 10.10 -9.92
CA SER A 88 -16.49 8.98 -9.87
C SER A 88 -17.21 7.65 -9.63
N PRO A 89 -16.65 6.51 -10.06
CA PRO A 89 -17.15 5.19 -9.71
C PRO A 89 -16.96 4.83 -8.21
N ILE A 90 -16.39 5.73 -7.39
CA ILE A 90 -16.18 5.52 -5.95
C ILE A 90 -17.46 5.90 -5.20
N LYS A 91 -18.48 5.04 -5.28
CA LYS A 91 -19.80 5.25 -4.64
C LYS A 91 -20.42 6.60 -5.02
N ASP A 92 -20.30 6.96 -6.30
CA ASP A 92 -20.84 8.19 -6.90
C ASP A 92 -20.33 9.50 -6.27
N ALA A 93 -19.16 9.47 -5.60
CA ALA A 93 -18.51 10.69 -5.10
C ALA A 93 -18.07 11.60 -6.27
N PRO A 94 -18.27 12.94 -6.20
CA PRO A 94 -17.81 13.86 -7.24
C PRO A 94 -16.29 13.78 -7.44
N TRP A 95 -15.83 13.74 -8.70
CA TRP A 95 -14.40 13.64 -9.00
C TRP A 95 -13.60 14.81 -8.42
N GLU A 96 -14.19 16.00 -8.31
CA GLU A 96 -13.54 17.15 -7.69
C GLU A 96 -13.21 16.88 -6.20
N GLU A 97 -14.15 16.29 -5.45
CA GLU A 97 -13.93 15.92 -4.05
C GLU A 97 -12.84 14.85 -3.93
N VAL A 98 -12.90 13.80 -4.77
CA VAL A 98 -11.91 12.72 -4.80
C VAL A 98 -10.51 13.25 -5.10
N MET A 99 -10.37 14.17 -6.05
CA MET A 99 -9.08 14.77 -6.41
C MET A 99 -8.57 15.77 -5.37
N ARG A 100 -9.45 16.54 -4.71
CA ARG A 100 -9.09 17.40 -3.57
C ARG A 100 -8.62 16.57 -2.37
N HIS A 101 -9.33 15.49 -2.06
CA HIS A 101 -8.92 14.53 -1.02
C HIS A 101 -7.57 13.89 -1.35
N THR A 102 -7.36 13.49 -2.61
CA THR A 102 -6.08 12.97 -3.08
C THR A 102 -4.95 13.98 -2.90
N ALA A 103 -5.19 15.27 -3.19
CA ALA A 103 -4.22 16.35 -3.02
C ALA A 103 -3.76 16.51 -1.56
N ASP A 104 -4.66 16.42 -0.59
CA ASP A 104 -4.29 16.46 0.82
C ASP A 104 -3.59 15.18 1.28
N ARG A 105 -4.01 14.01 0.77
CA ARG A 105 -3.37 12.71 1.06
C ARG A 105 -1.98 12.54 0.42
N LEU A 106 -1.60 13.35 -0.57
CA LEU A 106 -0.23 13.39 -1.12
C LEU A 106 0.76 14.05 -0.14
N LYS A 107 0.36 15.13 0.55
CA LYS A 107 1.16 15.82 1.59
C LYS A 107 1.50 14.92 2.78
N TRP A 108 0.82 13.76 2.89
CA TRP A 108 1.12 12.74 3.90
C TRP A 108 2.33 11.89 3.54
N VAL A 109 2.65 11.78 2.23
CA VAL A 109 3.80 11.05 1.71
C VAL A 109 5.05 11.93 1.70
N ASP A 110 4.91 13.17 1.24
CA ASP A 110 5.97 14.17 1.19
C ASP A 110 5.35 15.57 1.23
N GLU A 111 5.80 16.44 2.13
CA GLU A 111 5.26 17.80 2.27
C GLU A 111 5.63 18.73 1.10
N GLY A 112 6.65 18.35 0.32
CA GLY A 112 6.97 18.96 -0.97
C GLY A 112 6.08 18.49 -2.12
N PHE A 113 5.01 17.71 -1.89
CA PHE A 113 3.98 17.47 -2.90
C PHE A 113 2.87 18.50 -2.80
N GLU A 114 2.71 19.29 -3.85
CA GLU A 114 1.64 20.27 -3.99
C GLU A 114 0.74 19.84 -5.15
N MET A 115 -0.56 19.71 -4.91
CA MET A 115 -1.53 19.36 -5.93
C MET A 115 -2.67 20.38 -5.91
N LEU A 116 -2.88 21.05 -7.04
CA LEU A 116 -3.95 22.02 -7.24
C LEU A 116 -5.06 21.37 -8.06
N VAL A 117 -6.32 21.57 -7.66
CA VAL A 117 -7.50 20.97 -8.30
C VAL A 117 -8.41 22.05 -8.87
N PHE A 118 -8.62 21.98 -10.17
CA PHE A 118 -9.48 22.86 -10.95
C PHE A 118 -10.59 22.06 -11.64
N THR A 119 -11.71 22.72 -11.90
CA THR A 119 -12.78 22.24 -12.78
C THR A 119 -12.58 22.76 -14.21
N ASP A 120 -13.09 22.04 -15.21
CA ASP A 120 -12.88 22.38 -16.63
C ASP A 120 -13.66 23.61 -17.11
N ASN A 121 -14.64 24.10 -16.34
CA ASN A 121 -15.24 25.42 -16.54
C ASN A 121 -14.28 26.60 -16.26
N LEU A 122 -13.16 26.38 -15.56
CA LEU A 122 -12.10 27.37 -15.34
C LEU A 122 -11.07 27.39 -16.48
N VAL A 123 -11.29 26.60 -17.54
CA VAL A 123 -10.55 26.68 -18.79
C VAL A 123 -10.62 28.10 -19.36
N GLY A 124 -9.47 28.64 -19.77
CA GLY A 124 -9.36 30.01 -20.27
C GLY A 124 -9.05 31.05 -19.19
N HIS A 125 -9.35 30.76 -17.91
CA HIS A 125 -9.07 31.66 -16.79
C HIS A 125 -7.56 31.78 -16.53
N ASP A 126 -7.08 32.99 -16.22
CA ASP A 126 -5.64 33.27 -16.13
C ASP A 126 -4.92 32.48 -15.03
N ASN A 127 -5.62 32.13 -13.95
CA ASN A 127 -5.07 31.34 -12.84
C ASN A 127 -4.63 29.95 -13.33
N LEU A 128 -5.51 29.18 -13.98
CA LEU A 128 -5.17 27.85 -14.49
C LEU A 128 -4.06 27.94 -15.56
N ARG A 129 -4.11 28.95 -16.45
CA ARG A 129 -3.04 29.15 -17.44
C ARG A 129 -1.69 29.40 -16.78
N LYS A 130 -1.65 30.25 -15.74
CA LYS A 130 -0.43 30.57 -14.99
C LYS A 130 0.16 29.32 -14.33
N GLU A 131 -0.66 28.52 -13.64
CA GLU A 131 -0.19 27.30 -12.97
C GLU A 131 0.37 26.26 -13.95
N LEU A 132 -0.29 26.06 -15.09
CA LEU A 132 0.22 25.18 -16.15
C LEU A 132 1.53 25.68 -16.77
N LEU A 133 1.66 26.98 -17.04
CA LEU A 133 2.84 27.55 -17.71
C LEU A 133 4.09 27.65 -16.83
N SER A 134 3.92 27.96 -15.54
CA SER A 134 5.05 28.39 -14.70
C SER A 134 5.73 27.27 -13.92
N HIS A 135 4.97 26.29 -13.39
CA HIS A 135 5.49 25.35 -12.39
C HIS A 135 4.89 23.93 -12.45
N CYS A 136 4.18 23.53 -13.52
CA CYS A 136 3.53 22.21 -13.56
C CYS A 136 4.46 21.07 -13.99
N ASP A 137 4.84 20.19 -13.06
CA ASP A 137 5.61 18.97 -13.35
C ASP A 137 4.73 17.84 -13.91
N MET A 138 3.44 17.84 -13.54
CA MET A 138 2.48 16.79 -13.86
C MET A 138 1.05 17.34 -14.01
N LEU A 139 0.45 17.16 -15.18
CA LEU A 139 -0.96 17.45 -15.44
C LEU A 139 -1.80 16.16 -15.35
N VAL A 140 -2.91 16.21 -14.63
CA VAL A 140 -3.86 15.10 -14.47
C VAL A 140 -5.25 15.53 -14.91
N ASN A 141 -5.70 15.04 -16.06
CA ASN A 141 -7.03 15.29 -16.61
C ASN A 141 -7.96 14.15 -16.20
N VAL A 142 -9.10 14.45 -15.57
CA VAL A 142 -10.08 13.45 -15.13
C VAL A 142 -11.48 13.81 -15.66
N ALA A 143 -12.14 12.86 -16.31
CA ALA A 143 -13.50 13.01 -16.83
C ALA A 143 -13.74 14.21 -17.79
N ILE A 144 -12.68 14.72 -18.44
CA ILE A 144 -12.75 15.89 -19.33
C ILE A 144 -13.35 15.48 -20.68
N THR A 145 -14.60 15.89 -20.94
CA THR A 145 -15.33 15.55 -22.18
C THR A 145 -15.73 16.75 -23.03
N ASN A 146 -15.82 17.94 -22.42
CA ASN A 146 -16.11 19.20 -23.10
C ASN A 146 -15.02 19.50 -24.17
N GLN A 147 -15.44 19.73 -25.43
CA GLN A 147 -14.50 19.90 -26.54
C GLN A 147 -13.68 21.19 -26.46
N ASP A 148 -14.23 22.28 -25.94
CA ASP A 148 -13.50 23.54 -25.76
C ASP A 148 -12.42 23.38 -24.67
N ALA A 149 -12.76 22.67 -23.58
CA ALA A 149 -11.81 22.28 -22.54
C ALA A 149 -10.67 21.40 -23.09
N VAL A 150 -11.02 20.37 -23.87
CA VAL A 150 -10.06 19.47 -24.53
C VAL A 150 -9.10 20.25 -25.42
N GLN A 151 -9.61 21.10 -26.32
CA GLN A 151 -8.76 21.86 -27.25
C GLN A 151 -7.89 22.89 -26.53
N TRP A 152 -8.40 23.52 -25.47
CA TRP A 152 -7.60 24.44 -24.67
C TRP A 152 -6.48 23.73 -23.91
N LEU A 153 -6.76 22.59 -23.26
CA LEU A 153 -5.76 21.81 -22.55
C LEU A 153 -4.67 21.29 -23.50
N ILE A 154 -5.03 20.78 -24.68
CA ILE A 154 -4.07 20.39 -25.72
C ILE A 154 -3.14 21.55 -26.10
N ASN A 155 -3.66 22.78 -26.17
CA ASN A 155 -2.87 23.95 -26.54
C ASN A 155 -2.00 24.51 -25.39
N ASN A 156 -2.44 24.39 -24.13
CA ASN A 156 -1.77 24.98 -22.96
C ASN A 156 -0.92 23.98 -22.15
N SER A 157 -0.82 22.70 -22.57
CA SER A 157 -0.03 21.65 -21.87
C SER A 157 1.17 21.10 -22.65
N LYS A 158 1.47 21.61 -23.86
CA LYS A 158 2.47 21.02 -24.78
C LYS A 158 3.87 20.90 -24.17
N HIS A 159 4.27 21.84 -23.32
CA HIS A 159 5.56 21.88 -22.62
C HIS A 159 5.64 20.96 -21.41
N ILE A 160 4.51 20.52 -20.85
CA ILE A 160 4.45 19.64 -19.67
C ILE A 160 4.93 18.25 -20.09
N SER A 161 5.86 17.66 -19.33
CA SER A 161 6.47 16.36 -19.68
C SER A 161 5.65 15.16 -19.23
N ASN A 162 4.82 15.33 -18.19
CA ASN A 162 3.95 14.29 -17.63
C ASN A 162 2.50 14.77 -17.70
N VAL A 163 1.69 14.16 -18.55
CA VAL A 163 0.27 14.43 -18.74
C VAL A 163 -0.47 13.10 -18.69
N ILE A 164 -1.45 12.96 -17.81
CA ILE A 164 -2.25 11.73 -17.67
C ILE A 164 -3.71 12.06 -17.82
N CYS A 165 -4.44 11.19 -18.51
CA CYS A 165 -5.82 11.41 -18.93
C CYS A 165 -6.66 10.19 -18.54
N PHE A 166 -7.45 10.32 -17.48
CA PHE A 166 -8.36 9.28 -17.00
C PHE A 166 -9.80 9.64 -17.34
N GLN A 167 -10.58 8.66 -17.84
CA GLN A 167 -12.00 8.81 -18.21
C GLN A 167 -12.31 10.03 -19.11
N SER A 168 -11.30 10.56 -19.80
CA SER A 168 -11.36 11.82 -20.55
C SER A 168 -11.47 11.55 -22.06
N SER A 169 -11.74 12.59 -22.85
CA SER A 169 -11.81 12.53 -24.31
C SER A 169 -10.58 11.83 -24.92
N PRO A 170 -10.73 10.90 -25.88
CA PRO A 170 -9.61 10.22 -26.55
C PRO A 170 -8.61 11.16 -27.24
N SER A 171 -8.98 12.42 -27.49
CA SER A 171 -8.08 13.47 -27.99
C SER A 171 -7.02 13.91 -26.97
N LEU A 172 -7.26 13.70 -25.67
CA LEU A 172 -6.31 13.97 -24.59
C LEU A 172 -5.42 12.74 -24.39
N VAL A 173 -4.25 12.74 -25.04
CA VAL A 173 -3.31 11.61 -25.03
C VAL A 173 -2.35 11.68 -23.84
N ASN A 174 -2.08 10.53 -23.21
CA ASN A 174 -1.09 10.43 -22.13
C ASN A 174 0.34 10.73 -22.63
N LYS A 175 1.13 11.38 -21.80
CA LYS A 175 2.53 11.73 -22.06
C LYS A 175 3.34 11.48 -20.78
N LEU A 176 4.40 10.70 -20.83
CA LEU A 176 5.26 10.41 -19.67
C LEU A 176 6.72 10.68 -20.04
N GLY A 177 7.46 11.42 -19.21
CA GLY A 177 8.86 11.75 -19.48
C GLY A 177 9.09 12.44 -20.84
N GLY A 178 8.10 13.19 -21.34
CA GLY A 178 8.13 13.80 -22.68
C GLY A 178 7.55 12.94 -23.81
N THR A 179 7.37 11.63 -23.60
CA THR A 179 6.97 10.65 -24.62
C THR A 179 5.46 10.40 -24.59
N TYR A 180 4.77 10.49 -25.74
CA TYR A 180 3.36 10.13 -25.84
C TYR A 180 3.16 8.61 -25.74
N VAL A 181 2.20 8.18 -24.92
CA VAL A 181 1.90 6.77 -24.66
C VAL A 181 0.42 6.51 -24.90
N GLN A 182 0.13 5.44 -25.65
CA GLN A 182 -1.22 4.91 -25.82
C GLN A 182 -1.31 3.59 -25.05
N TYR A 183 -2.30 3.47 -24.17
CA TYR A 183 -2.64 2.22 -23.48
C TYR A 183 -4.04 1.80 -23.91
N THR A 184 -4.14 0.72 -24.67
CA THR A 184 -5.40 0.24 -25.27
C THR A 184 -6.13 -0.78 -24.41
N GLY A 185 -5.68 -1.04 -23.17
CA GLY A 185 -6.30 -2.01 -22.24
C GLY A 185 -6.12 -3.49 -22.61
N GLU A 186 -6.00 -3.80 -23.90
CA GLU A 186 -5.83 -5.16 -24.38
C GLU A 186 -4.47 -5.76 -24.00
N GLN A 187 -4.49 -7.02 -23.54
CA GLN A 187 -3.31 -7.87 -23.54
C GLN A 187 -2.98 -8.26 -24.99
N ASP A 188 -2.39 -7.33 -25.76
CA ASP A 188 -1.94 -7.65 -27.11
C ASP A 188 -0.87 -8.75 -27.04
N MET A 189 -1.29 -9.98 -27.39
CA MET A 189 -0.44 -11.17 -27.40
C MET A 189 0.71 -11.02 -28.42
N PHE A 190 0.56 -10.14 -29.41
CA PHE A 190 1.56 -9.77 -30.42
C PHE A 190 2.35 -8.50 -30.08
N GLY A 191 1.98 -7.76 -29.02
CA GLY A 191 2.68 -6.54 -28.58
C GLY A 191 4.13 -6.80 -28.14
N LYS A 192 4.45 -8.05 -27.77
CA LYS A 192 5.82 -8.53 -27.51
C LYS A 192 6.68 -8.72 -28.76
N LEU A 193 6.07 -8.76 -29.94
CA LEU A 193 6.79 -8.87 -31.22
C LEU A 193 7.07 -7.48 -31.81
N THR A 194 6.22 -6.49 -31.53
CA THR A 194 6.38 -5.08 -31.96
C THR A 194 7.24 -4.24 -31.00
N SER A 195 7.77 -4.83 -29.92
CA SER A 195 8.71 -4.20 -28.99
C SER A 195 10.16 -4.30 -29.46
N ILE A 196 10.49 -5.26 -30.33
CA ILE A 196 11.85 -5.46 -30.87
C ILE A 196 12.25 -4.27 -31.75
N GLY A 197 12.86 -3.25 -31.14
CA GLY A 197 13.31 -2.02 -31.81
C GLY A 197 12.72 -0.71 -31.27
N LYS A 198 11.87 -0.73 -30.23
CA LYS A 198 11.46 0.51 -29.54
C LYS A 198 12.61 1.05 -28.68
N PRO A 199 12.79 2.38 -28.56
CA PRO A 199 13.68 2.97 -27.56
C PRO A 199 13.28 2.52 -26.15
N SER A 200 14.26 2.26 -25.28
CA SER A 200 14.03 1.72 -23.93
C SER A 200 13.03 2.54 -23.09
N GLY A 201 13.01 3.87 -23.26
CA GLY A 201 12.05 4.74 -22.58
C GLY A 201 10.58 4.47 -22.97
N ILE A 202 10.28 4.00 -24.19
CA ILE A 202 8.90 3.68 -24.57
C ILE A 202 8.41 2.41 -23.85
N GLU A 203 9.28 1.42 -23.64
CA GLU A 203 8.92 0.21 -22.90
C GLU A 203 8.64 0.54 -21.42
N GLU A 204 9.51 1.32 -20.78
CA GLU A 204 9.33 1.81 -19.41
C GLU A 204 8.04 2.66 -19.26
N SER A 205 7.78 3.59 -20.18
CA SER A 205 6.53 4.37 -20.17
C SER A 205 5.28 3.52 -20.42
N THR A 206 5.38 2.44 -21.20
CA THR A 206 4.27 1.49 -21.40
C THR A 206 4.02 0.66 -20.14
N GLU A 207 5.06 0.23 -19.43
CA GLU A 207 4.94 -0.50 -18.16
C GLU A 207 4.39 0.38 -17.03
N VAL A 208 4.81 1.65 -16.96
CA VAL A 208 4.24 2.64 -16.03
C VAL A 208 2.76 2.88 -16.35
N MET A 209 2.41 3.13 -17.61
CA MET A 209 0.99 3.31 -18.00
C MET A 209 0.14 2.10 -17.62
N LYS A 210 0.61 0.87 -17.90
CA LYS A 210 -0.09 -0.36 -17.50
C LYS A 210 -0.28 -0.45 -15.99
N THR A 211 0.76 -0.11 -15.21
CA THR A 211 0.72 -0.13 -13.74
C THR A 211 -0.33 0.85 -13.19
N ILE A 212 -0.36 2.09 -13.68
CA ILE A 212 -1.32 3.09 -13.20
C ILE A 212 -2.73 2.84 -13.73
N SER A 213 -2.91 2.35 -14.96
CA SER A 213 -4.23 1.98 -15.47
C SER A 213 -4.83 0.82 -14.67
N ASN A 214 -4.04 -0.21 -14.36
CA ASN A 214 -4.50 -1.32 -13.50
C ASN A 214 -4.84 -0.87 -12.07
N ALA A 215 -4.20 0.18 -11.55
CA ALA A 215 -4.54 0.75 -10.25
C ALA A 215 -5.80 1.61 -10.32
N TRP A 216 -5.93 2.45 -11.34
CA TRP A 216 -7.10 3.30 -11.57
C TRP A 216 -8.42 2.50 -11.60
N GLU A 217 -8.44 1.37 -12.32
CA GLU A 217 -9.60 0.48 -12.43
C GLU A 217 -9.99 -0.24 -11.12
N ARG A 218 -9.19 -0.13 -10.05
CA ARG A 218 -9.55 -0.63 -8.70
C ARG A 218 -10.42 0.34 -7.89
N HIS A 219 -10.72 1.53 -8.42
CA HIS A 219 -11.76 2.45 -7.93
C HIS A 219 -11.73 2.71 -6.41
N ASN A 220 -10.54 3.02 -5.88
CA ASN A 220 -10.34 3.45 -4.49
C ASN A 220 -9.31 4.59 -4.41
N SER A 221 -9.39 5.38 -3.33
CA SER A 221 -8.57 6.58 -3.13
C SER A 221 -7.08 6.30 -2.97
N ASP A 222 -6.72 5.17 -2.36
CA ASP A 222 -5.33 4.77 -2.18
C ASP A 222 -4.65 4.42 -3.51
N ASP A 223 -5.37 3.74 -4.40
CA ASP A 223 -4.89 3.43 -5.76
C ASP A 223 -4.82 4.67 -6.67
N ILE A 224 -5.79 5.59 -6.57
CA ILE A 224 -5.74 6.88 -7.29
C ILE A 224 -4.51 7.69 -6.86
N ARG A 225 -4.26 7.79 -5.55
CA ARG A 225 -3.04 8.41 -5.02
C ARG A 225 -1.79 7.68 -5.52
N PHE A 226 -1.80 6.35 -5.53
CA PHE A 226 -0.69 5.53 -6.03
C PHE A 226 -0.38 5.79 -7.52
N CYS A 227 -1.39 5.95 -8.39
CA CYS A 227 -1.18 6.32 -9.79
C CYS A 227 -0.29 7.56 -9.95
N LEU A 228 -0.52 8.59 -9.12
CA LEU A 228 0.28 9.81 -9.12
C LEU A 228 1.69 9.54 -8.62
N LEU A 229 1.83 8.86 -7.47
CA LEU A 229 3.13 8.56 -6.86
C LEU A 229 4.05 7.72 -7.76
N VAL A 230 3.51 6.78 -8.55
CA VAL A 230 4.29 6.00 -9.52
C VAL A 230 4.92 6.90 -10.57
N VAL A 231 4.14 7.84 -11.12
CA VAL A 231 4.61 8.74 -12.18
C VAL A 231 5.62 9.73 -11.63
N VAL A 232 5.38 10.28 -10.44
CA VAL A 232 6.37 11.10 -9.72
C VAL A 232 7.68 10.32 -9.53
N ASN A 233 7.61 9.08 -9.04
CA ASN A 233 8.77 8.22 -8.79
C ASN A 233 9.55 7.84 -10.05
N ALA A 234 8.86 7.68 -11.19
CA ALA A 234 9.48 7.31 -12.45
C ALA A 234 10.10 8.50 -13.22
N TYR A 235 9.42 9.66 -13.23
CA TYR A 235 9.76 10.76 -14.16
C TYR A 235 10.15 12.09 -13.50
N ILE A 236 9.98 12.25 -12.18
CA ILE A 236 10.15 13.54 -11.50
C ILE A 236 11.18 13.44 -10.37
N ARG A 237 10.90 12.67 -9.32
CA ARG A 237 11.86 12.36 -8.25
C ARG A 237 11.52 11.06 -7.50
N PRO A 238 12.51 10.32 -6.96
CA PRO A 238 12.25 9.10 -6.20
C PRO A 238 11.30 9.33 -5.02
N VAL A 239 10.33 8.43 -4.84
CA VAL A 239 9.36 8.46 -3.75
C VAL A 239 9.72 7.39 -2.71
N ALA A 240 9.96 7.80 -1.46
CA ALA A 240 10.54 6.94 -0.43
C ALA A 240 9.76 5.63 -0.20
N MET A 241 8.42 5.69 -0.09
CA MET A 241 7.57 4.51 0.10
C MET A 241 7.56 3.54 -1.10
N LEU A 242 7.92 4.01 -2.30
CA LEU A 242 7.97 3.19 -3.52
C LEU A 242 9.33 2.54 -3.78
N LYS A 243 10.31 2.72 -2.88
CA LYS A 243 11.66 2.12 -2.97
C LYS A 243 11.63 0.60 -3.19
N ASN A 244 10.62 -0.08 -2.66
CA ASN A 244 10.46 -1.53 -2.71
C ASN A 244 9.96 -2.07 -4.07
N LEU A 245 9.51 -1.22 -5.00
CA LEU A 245 9.03 -1.63 -6.33
C LEU A 245 10.12 -2.12 -7.30
N ARG A 246 11.39 -1.89 -6.99
CA ARG A 246 12.50 -2.22 -7.90
C ARG A 246 12.74 -3.73 -7.95
N ALA A 247 12.74 -4.29 -9.16
CA ALA A 247 13.11 -5.68 -9.40
C ALA A 247 14.51 -5.99 -8.85
N LYS A 248 14.68 -7.16 -8.21
CA LYS A 248 15.94 -7.58 -7.58
C LYS A 248 16.50 -8.82 -8.25
N GLY A 249 17.79 -8.77 -8.56
CA GLY A 249 18.46 -9.75 -9.42
C GLY A 249 19.05 -10.97 -8.70
N LEU A 250 20.11 -11.53 -9.29
CA LEU A 250 20.75 -12.79 -8.89
C LEU A 250 21.17 -12.87 -7.41
N SER A 251 21.42 -11.73 -6.76
CA SER A 251 21.75 -11.64 -5.33
C SER A 251 20.62 -12.14 -4.43
N THR A 252 19.37 -11.78 -4.73
CA THR A 252 18.17 -12.23 -4.03
C THR A 252 18.03 -13.75 -4.10
N LEU A 253 18.13 -14.31 -5.31
CA LEU A 253 18.05 -15.76 -5.51
C LEU A 253 19.15 -16.51 -4.74
N THR A 254 20.37 -15.97 -4.76
CA THR A 254 21.51 -16.55 -4.04
C THR A 254 21.27 -16.58 -2.53
N CYS A 255 20.72 -15.49 -1.95
CA CYS A 255 20.33 -15.44 -0.55
C CYS A 255 19.26 -16.48 -0.21
N MET A 256 18.20 -16.56 -1.04
CA MET A 256 17.07 -17.49 -0.84
C MET A 256 17.56 -18.94 -0.80
N ILE A 257 18.29 -19.39 -1.83
CA ILE A 257 18.79 -20.77 -1.91
C ILE A 257 19.73 -21.08 -0.75
N LYS A 258 20.67 -20.17 -0.43
CA LYS A 258 21.68 -20.39 0.61
C LYS A 258 21.09 -20.53 2.01
N ASN A 259 20.11 -19.69 2.35
CA ASN A 259 19.61 -19.60 3.73
C ASN A 259 18.27 -20.32 3.97
N CYS A 260 17.49 -20.55 2.90
CA CYS A 260 16.10 -21.05 2.98
C CYS A 260 15.82 -22.26 2.08
N GLY A 261 16.85 -22.92 1.55
CA GLY A 261 16.74 -24.07 0.65
C GLY A 261 15.69 -25.12 1.07
N PRO A 262 15.67 -25.61 2.33
CA PRO A 262 14.65 -26.55 2.79
C PRO A 262 13.22 -26.00 2.76
N GLN A 263 13.02 -24.74 3.14
CA GLN A 263 11.70 -24.10 3.17
C GLN A 263 11.19 -23.83 1.75
N ILE A 264 12.07 -23.42 0.83
CA ILE A 264 11.78 -23.28 -0.60
C ILE A 264 11.36 -24.63 -1.17
N LEU A 265 12.14 -25.68 -0.92
CA LEU A 265 11.85 -27.03 -1.41
C LEU A 265 10.52 -27.56 -0.86
N ASN A 266 10.24 -27.39 0.43
CA ASN A 266 8.97 -27.80 1.03
C ASN A 266 7.78 -27.01 0.47
N CYS A 267 7.91 -25.70 0.27
CA CYS A 267 6.90 -24.88 -0.40
C CYS A 267 6.65 -25.33 -1.85
N LEU A 268 7.70 -25.69 -2.61
CA LEU A 268 7.56 -26.18 -3.97
C LEU A 268 6.94 -27.58 -4.05
N PHE A 269 7.00 -28.38 -2.99
CA PHE A 269 6.27 -29.65 -2.89
C PHE A 269 4.84 -29.49 -2.37
N ASP A 270 4.53 -28.45 -1.60
CA ASP A 270 3.16 -28.12 -1.18
C ASP A 270 2.33 -27.55 -2.36
N PRO A 271 1.16 -28.14 -2.70
CA PRO A 271 0.28 -27.60 -3.73
C PRO A 271 -0.21 -26.18 -3.42
N ASN A 272 -0.53 -25.88 -2.16
CA ASN A 272 -1.07 -24.58 -1.77
C ASN A 272 0.00 -23.49 -1.84
N CYS A 273 1.19 -23.72 -1.27
CA CYS A 273 2.29 -22.76 -1.38
C CYS A 273 2.69 -22.48 -2.84
N ARG A 274 2.69 -23.48 -3.73
CA ARG A 274 2.88 -23.22 -5.17
C ARG A 274 1.79 -22.33 -5.78
N LYS A 275 0.51 -22.58 -5.48
CA LYS A 275 -0.60 -21.72 -5.92
C LYS A 275 -0.44 -20.29 -5.38
N ALA A 276 -0.05 -20.14 -4.12
CA ALA A 276 0.23 -18.85 -3.50
C ALA A 276 1.33 -18.09 -4.26
N LEU A 277 2.47 -18.73 -4.52
CA LEU A 277 3.56 -18.10 -5.27
C LEU A 277 3.17 -17.76 -6.71
N GLN A 278 2.41 -18.61 -7.39
CA GLN A 278 1.93 -18.33 -8.75
C GLN A 278 0.94 -17.13 -8.77
N CYS A 279 0.03 -17.09 -7.80
CA CYS A 279 -0.93 -16.00 -7.61
C CYS A 279 -0.22 -14.67 -7.31
N LEU A 280 0.71 -14.65 -6.35
CA LEU A 280 1.49 -13.47 -5.99
C LEU A 280 2.30 -12.91 -7.17
N ASN A 281 2.88 -13.78 -8.01
CA ASN A 281 3.58 -13.36 -9.24
C ASN A 281 2.63 -12.82 -10.34
N SER A 282 1.31 -12.96 -10.19
CA SER A 282 0.31 -12.38 -11.11
C SER A 282 -0.30 -11.06 -10.60
N CYS A 283 -0.18 -10.76 -9.30
CA CYS A 283 -0.57 -9.49 -8.72
C CYS A 283 0.40 -8.36 -9.13
N SER A 284 -0.07 -7.11 -9.14
CA SER A 284 0.85 -5.97 -9.01
C SER A 284 1.50 -6.02 -7.61
N PRO A 285 2.79 -5.69 -7.45
CA PRO A 285 3.43 -5.62 -6.12
C PRO A 285 2.76 -4.62 -5.16
N THR A 286 1.97 -3.68 -5.66
CA THR A 286 1.21 -2.70 -4.86
C THR A 286 -0.27 -3.03 -4.67
N ASP A 287 -0.78 -4.07 -5.33
CA ASP A 287 -2.17 -4.50 -5.18
C ASP A 287 -2.30 -5.32 -3.89
N GLN A 288 -2.41 -4.62 -2.76
CA GLN A 288 -2.47 -5.24 -1.43
C GLN A 288 -3.68 -6.18 -1.30
N VAL A 289 -4.79 -5.87 -1.98
CA VAL A 289 -6.00 -6.72 -2.04
C VAL A 289 -5.67 -8.06 -2.69
N CYS A 290 -5.07 -8.04 -3.89
CA CYS A 290 -4.64 -9.24 -4.61
C CYS A 290 -3.61 -10.04 -3.79
N ASN A 291 -2.56 -9.39 -3.30
CA ASN A 291 -1.47 -10.07 -2.58
C ASN A 291 -1.97 -10.73 -1.28
N TYR A 292 -2.71 -10.01 -0.45
CA TYR A 292 -3.24 -10.58 0.79
C TYR A 292 -4.31 -11.64 0.52
N ARG A 293 -5.14 -11.49 -0.52
CA ARG A 293 -6.09 -12.53 -0.93
C ARG A 293 -5.41 -13.80 -1.47
N CYS A 294 -4.30 -13.70 -2.19
CA CYS A 294 -3.49 -14.87 -2.57
C CYS A 294 -3.01 -15.63 -1.32
N ILE A 295 -2.44 -14.93 -0.35
CA ILE A 295 -1.94 -15.51 0.91
C ILE A 295 -3.09 -16.14 1.71
N ALA A 296 -4.17 -15.40 1.94
CA ALA A 296 -5.30 -15.85 2.74
C ALA A 296 -6.15 -16.95 2.07
N SER A 297 -6.07 -17.10 0.74
CA SER A 297 -6.66 -18.24 0.01
C SER A 297 -5.83 -19.52 0.19
N TYR A 298 -4.50 -19.39 0.19
CA TYR A 298 -3.56 -20.52 0.09
C TYR A 298 -2.65 -20.72 1.31
N GLU A 299 -3.01 -20.11 2.44
CA GLU A 299 -2.33 -20.24 3.73
C GLU A 299 -2.07 -21.72 4.09
N SER A 300 -0.79 -22.05 4.27
CA SER A 300 -0.30 -23.35 4.70
C SER A 300 0.92 -23.18 5.60
N PRO A 301 1.25 -24.14 6.49
CA PRO A 301 2.46 -24.07 7.30
C PRO A 301 3.75 -24.00 6.47
N TYR A 302 3.73 -24.47 5.22
CA TYR A 302 4.85 -24.40 4.29
C TYR A 302 5.02 -22.99 3.69
N LEU A 303 3.91 -22.30 3.38
CA LEU A 303 3.92 -20.90 2.99
C LEU A 303 4.38 -20.00 4.14
N GLU A 304 3.89 -20.24 5.36
CA GLU A 304 4.32 -19.53 6.56
C GLU A 304 5.83 -19.69 6.79
N ALA A 305 6.34 -20.94 6.74
CA ALA A 305 7.75 -21.23 6.93
C ALA A 305 8.65 -20.65 5.81
N PHE A 306 8.16 -20.61 4.56
CA PHE A 306 8.82 -19.97 3.43
C PHE A 306 8.97 -18.46 3.66
N SER A 307 7.86 -17.76 3.90
CA SER A 307 7.83 -16.31 4.13
C SER A 307 8.63 -15.91 5.38
N LEU A 308 8.52 -16.68 6.46
CA LEU A 308 9.31 -16.50 7.68
C LEU A 308 10.81 -16.60 7.42
N CYS A 309 11.24 -17.50 6.54
CA CYS A 309 12.65 -17.63 6.22
C CYS A 309 13.13 -16.53 5.26
N VAL A 310 12.45 -16.38 4.12
CA VAL A 310 12.87 -15.53 3.00
C VAL A 310 12.75 -14.04 3.31
N LEU A 311 11.62 -13.63 3.91
CA LEU A 311 11.32 -12.24 4.23
C LEU A 311 11.79 -11.93 5.66
N GLN A 312 11.22 -12.60 6.66
CA GLN A 312 11.32 -12.13 8.04
C GLN A 312 12.66 -12.42 8.73
N LYS A 313 13.29 -13.57 8.45
CA LYS A 313 14.56 -13.96 9.08
C LYS A 313 15.81 -13.52 8.31
N ASN A 314 15.78 -13.60 6.97
CA ASN A 314 16.96 -13.32 6.14
C ASN A 314 16.82 -12.06 5.29
N ASN A 315 15.61 -11.49 5.15
CA ASN A 315 15.30 -10.37 4.27
C ASN A 315 16.01 -10.46 2.90
N CYS A 316 15.88 -11.61 2.22
CA CYS A 316 16.55 -11.84 0.93
C CYS A 316 16.01 -10.94 -0.21
N LEU A 317 14.87 -10.30 0.02
CA LEU A 317 14.33 -9.25 -0.85
C LEU A 317 14.79 -7.85 -0.42
N ASP A 318 15.61 -7.68 0.63
CA ASP A 318 16.11 -6.38 1.13
C ASP A 318 15.01 -5.31 1.19
N LEU A 319 13.87 -5.67 1.78
CA LEU A 319 12.69 -4.82 1.88
C LEU A 319 12.69 -4.10 3.22
N ASN A 320 12.14 -2.90 3.25
CA ASN A 320 11.89 -2.17 4.49
C ASN A 320 10.65 -1.29 4.33
N ALA A 321 9.82 -1.25 5.36
CA ALA A 321 8.72 -0.30 5.49
C ALA A 321 8.55 0.08 6.96
N GLU A 322 8.11 1.32 7.19
CA GLU A 322 7.90 1.89 8.51
C GLU A 322 6.40 2.16 8.71
N ILE A 323 5.95 2.21 9.96
CA ILE A 323 4.56 2.57 10.26
C ILE A 323 4.37 4.04 9.84
N PRO A 324 3.40 4.37 8.97
CA PRO A 324 3.19 5.76 8.56
C PRO A 324 2.84 6.64 9.76
N SER A 325 3.45 7.82 9.84
CA SER A 325 3.20 8.80 10.91
C SER A 325 2.07 9.79 10.58
N LYS A 326 1.41 9.63 9.43
CA LYS A 326 0.33 10.48 8.93
C LYS A 326 -0.80 9.59 8.36
N PRO A 327 -2.08 9.97 8.53
CA PRO A 327 -2.56 11.19 9.19
C PRO A 327 -2.36 11.17 10.71
N ASN A 328 -2.22 12.35 11.33
CA ASN A 328 -2.07 12.43 12.79
C ASN A 328 -3.45 12.34 13.47
N VAL A 329 -3.92 11.11 13.69
CA VAL A 329 -5.25 10.85 14.25
C VAL A 329 -5.24 10.99 15.77
N MET A 330 -6.06 11.91 16.29
CA MET A 330 -6.21 12.13 17.73
C MET A 330 -7.04 11.02 18.38
N PRO A 331 -6.63 10.49 19.54
CA PRO A 331 -7.47 9.56 20.31
C PRO A 331 -8.63 10.29 20.97
N LEU A 332 -9.70 9.54 21.23
CA LEU A 332 -10.73 9.90 22.20
C LEU A 332 -10.08 10.28 23.54
N THR A 333 -10.48 11.40 24.14
CA THR A 333 -9.89 11.92 25.39
C THR A 333 -10.84 11.87 26.59
N MET A 334 -12.15 11.80 26.33
CA MET A 334 -13.24 11.80 27.30
C MET A 334 -14.28 10.76 26.86
N PHE A 335 -14.89 10.03 27.80
CA PHE A 335 -16.01 9.12 27.53
C PHE A 335 -16.99 9.20 28.71
N ARG A 336 -18.28 9.50 28.47
CA ARG A 336 -19.30 9.73 29.51
C ARG A 336 -18.80 10.69 30.60
N GLU A 337 -18.34 11.87 30.18
CA GLU A 337 -17.75 12.94 31.02
C GLU A 337 -16.49 12.57 31.83
N GLN A 338 -16.01 11.31 31.77
CA GLN A 338 -14.79 10.87 32.44
C GLN A 338 -13.57 10.96 31.51
N LYS A 339 -12.44 11.46 32.02
CA LYS A 339 -11.16 11.44 31.30
C LYS A 339 -10.74 10.01 30.98
N LEU A 340 -10.40 9.74 29.71
CA LEU A 340 -10.04 8.41 29.25
C LEU A 340 -8.77 7.91 29.96
N SER A 341 -8.89 6.75 30.61
CA SER A 341 -7.78 5.97 31.16
C SER A 341 -7.44 4.80 30.23
N HIS A 342 -6.30 4.15 30.42
CA HIS A 342 -5.99 2.95 29.63
C HIS A 342 -6.95 1.79 29.94
N GLU A 343 -7.42 1.70 31.19
CA GLU A 343 -8.42 0.74 31.63
C GLU A 343 -9.76 0.93 30.90
N ILE A 344 -10.23 2.18 30.81
CA ILE A 344 -11.45 2.52 30.06
C ILE A 344 -11.25 2.29 28.56
N ALA A 345 -10.11 2.70 28.00
CA ALA A 345 -9.81 2.48 26.58
C ALA A 345 -9.76 0.98 26.21
N GLU A 346 -9.20 0.13 27.08
CA GLU A 346 -9.27 -1.32 26.93
C GLU A 346 -10.71 -1.84 27.05
N ASP A 347 -11.53 -1.29 27.95
CA ASP A 347 -12.95 -1.69 28.09
C ASP A 347 -13.80 -1.29 26.88
N LEU A 348 -13.53 -0.13 26.26
CA LEU A 348 -14.14 0.29 24.99
C LEU A 348 -13.82 -0.71 23.86
N PHE A 349 -12.59 -1.24 23.83
CA PHE A 349 -12.24 -2.34 22.93
C PHE A 349 -12.94 -3.66 23.30
N VAL A 350 -13.02 -4.03 24.60
CA VAL A 350 -13.70 -5.27 25.04
C VAL A 350 -15.18 -5.28 24.65
N GLY A 351 -15.86 -4.13 24.68
CA GLY A 351 -17.18 -3.94 24.09
C GLY A 351 -18.20 -4.98 24.56
N TRP A 352 -18.89 -5.63 23.63
CA TRP A 352 -20.03 -6.50 23.93
C TRP A 352 -19.67 -7.91 24.42
N LEU A 353 -18.39 -8.24 24.62
CA LEU A 353 -17.89 -9.60 24.88
C LEU A 353 -18.37 -10.26 26.21
N ASP A 354 -19.02 -9.49 27.10
CA ASP A 354 -19.64 -9.99 28.35
C ASP A 354 -21.07 -10.51 28.12
N SER A 355 -21.76 -9.99 27.10
CA SER A 355 -23.15 -10.31 26.72
C SER A 355 -23.28 -10.97 25.34
N MET A 356 -22.23 -10.93 24.54
CA MET A 356 -22.08 -11.54 23.22
C MET A 356 -20.78 -12.35 23.17
N GLU A 357 -20.62 -13.27 22.20
CA GLU A 357 -19.40 -14.06 22.05
C GLU A 357 -18.23 -13.32 21.37
N TRP A 358 -18.41 -12.02 21.08
CA TRP A 358 -17.45 -11.12 20.45
C TRP A 358 -17.53 -9.72 21.08
N SER A 359 -16.46 -8.93 20.94
CA SER A 359 -16.44 -7.54 21.38
C SER A 359 -17.24 -6.63 20.46
N TRP A 360 -17.00 -6.80 19.15
CA TRP A 360 -17.54 -5.95 18.09
C TRP A 360 -17.59 -6.71 16.77
N ARG A 361 -18.44 -6.27 15.83
CA ARG A 361 -18.39 -6.68 14.41
C ARG A 361 -18.02 -5.47 13.57
N VAL A 362 -17.19 -5.65 12.54
CA VAL A 362 -16.88 -4.57 11.58
C VAL A 362 -18.07 -4.41 10.66
N ALA A 363 -18.69 -3.23 10.66
CA ALA A 363 -19.77 -2.86 9.75
C ALA A 363 -19.21 -2.34 8.41
N ALA A 364 -18.11 -1.58 8.48
CA ALA A 364 -17.36 -1.12 7.33
C ALA A 364 -15.91 -0.80 7.70
N GLY A 365 -15.03 -0.70 6.72
CA GLY A 365 -13.70 -0.13 6.96
C GLY A 365 -13.04 0.45 5.72
N GLN A 366 -11.95 1.20 5.93
CA GLN A 366 -11.34 2.05 4.91
C GLN A 366 -10.41 1.29 3.97
N ASN A 367 -9.68 0.28 4.46
CA ASN A 367 -8.67 -0.41 3.67
C ASN A 367 -9.28 -1.67 3.03
N PRO A 368 -9.52 -1.71 1.70
CA PRO A 368 -10.15 -2.85 1.05
C PRO A 368 -9.31 -4.14 1.11
N ALA A 369 -8.01 -4.06 1.39
CA ALA A 369 -7.14 -5.23 1.50
C ALA A 369 -7.29 -5.99 2.82
N TYR A 370 -7.74 -5.31 3.88
CA TYR A 370 -7.77 -5.86 5.25
C TYR A 370 -9.15 -5.74 5.91
N ASP A 371 -9.91 -4.69 5.61
CA ASP A 371 -11.15 -4.34 6.30
C ASP A 371 -12.42 -4.80 5.56
N GLN A 372 -12.33 -5.39 4.36
CA GLN A 372 -13.49 -5.78 3.54
C GLN A 372 -13.79 -7.30 3.50
N PHE A 373 -13.19 -8.09 4.39
CA PHE A 373 -13.53 -9.50 4.51
C PHE A 373 -14.95 -9.71 5.06
N PRO A 374 -15.73 -10.69 4.58
CA PRO A 374 -17.03 -10.99 5.17
C PRO A 374 -16.93 -11.43 6.64
N CYS A 375 -17.99 -11.17 7.40
CA CYS A 375 -18.20 -11.70 8.75
C CYS A 375 -17.03 -11.43 9.73
N GLN A 376 -16.56 -10.18 9.81
CA GLN A 376 -15.44 -9.80 10.67
C GLN A 376 -15.88 -9.56 12.13
N TYR A 377 -15.59 -10.53 12.99
CA TYR A 377 -15.69 -10.41 14.44
C TYR A 377 -14.36 -9.92 15.03
N GLN A 378 -14.45 -9.05 16.02
CA GLN A 378 -13.33 -8.52 16.77
C GLN A 378 -13.45 -9.06 18.21
N LEU A 379 -12.40 -9.68 18.74
CA LEU A 379 -12.36 -10.15 20.13
C LEU A 379 -11.20 -9.48 20.87
N PHE A 380 -11.50 -8.65 21.85
CA PHE A 380 -10.53 -7.97 22.71
C PHE A 380 -10.69 -8.44 24.15
N TYR A 381 -9.61 -8.91 24.78
CA TYR A 381 -9.68 -9.47 26.13
C TYR A 381 -8.35 -9.38 26.90
N ARG A 382 -8.43 -9.37 28.22
CA ARG A 382 -7.26 -9.44 29.12
C ARG A 382 -6.91 -10.90 29.40
N GLY A 383 -5.65 -11.28 29.19
CA GLY A 383 -5.16 -12.64 29.43
C GLY A 383 -4.83 -12.92 30.91
N LYS A 384 -4.48 -14.17 31.22
CA LYS A 384 -4.13 -14.62 32.60
C LYS A 384 -2.97 -13.81 33.23
N ALA A 385 -1.99 -13.37 32.44
CA ALA A 385 -0.83 -12.62 32.93
C ALA A 385 -1.15 -11.13 33.16
N LYS A 386 -0.62 -10.53 34.24
CA LYS A 386 -0.80 -9.11 34.56
C LYS A 386 -0.32 -8.22 33.40
N GLY A 387 -1.16 -7.27 32.96
CA GLY A 387 -0.85 -6.39 31.83
C GLY A 387 -0.86 -7.08 30.46
N SER A 388 -1.44 -8.28 30.35
CA SER A 388 -1.64 -8.95 29.07
C SER A 388 -2.98 -8.56 28.47
N PHE A 389 -2.97 -7.85 27.35
CA PHE A 389 -4.14 -7.60 26.51
C PHE A 389 -3.93 -8.24 25.13
N TRP A 390 -5.01 -8.78 24.57
CA TRP A 390 -5.00 -9.53 23.31
C TRP A 390 -6.12 -9.04 22.41
N TYR A 391 -5.86 -9.10 21.12
CA TYR A 391 -6.82 -8.85 20.06
C TYR A 391 -6.81 -10.05 19.11
N GLU A 392 -7.98 -10.59 18.81
CA GLU A 392 -8.18 -11.69 17.86
C GLU A 392 -9.29 -11.34 16.88
N PRO A 393 -8.98 -10.92 15.64
CA PRO A 393 -9.96 -10.85 14.58
C PRO A 393 -10.27 -12.27 14.07
N VAL A 394 -11.55 -12.54 13.84
CA VAL A 394 -12.09 -13.76 13.22
C VAL A 394 -12.93 -13.35 12.02
N PHE A 395 -12.58 -13.80 10.82
CA PHE A 395 -13.17 -13.32 9.57
C PHE A 395 -13.25 -14.42 8.52
N GLN A 396 -14.17 -14.30 7.56
CA GLN A 396 -14.24 -15.20 6.42
C GLN A 396 -13.41 -14.66 5.25
N VAL A 397 -12.81 -15.58 4.50
CA VAL A 397 -12.11 -15.29 3.24
C VAL A 397 -12.80 -16.06 2.14
N LYS A 398 -13.32 -15.33 1.13
CA LYS A 398 -13.71 -15.95 -0.14
C LYS A 398 -12.45 -16.23 -0.95
N THR A 399 -12.01 -17.48 -0.89
CA THR A 399 -10.85 -17.99 -1.62
C THR A 399 -10.97 -17.74 -3.13
N LEU A 400 -9.86 -17.86 -3.86
CA LEU A 400 -9.86 -17.71 -5.31
C LEU A 400 -10.60 -18.86 -6.03
N GLU A 401 -10.67 -20.03 -5.41
CA GLU A 401 -11.53 -21.16 -5.81
C GLU A 401 -13.02 -20.95 -5.48
N GLY A 402 -13.39 -19.90 -4.73
CA GLY A 402 -14.77 -19.55 -4.41
C GLY A 402 -15.28 -20.05 -3.05
N GLU A 403 -14.56 -20.96 -2.40
CA GLU A 403 -14.85 -21.45 -1.04
C GLU A 403 -14.75 -20.34 0.01
N LEU A 404 -15.59 -20.41 1.05
CA LEU A 404 -15.52 -19.55 2.23
C LEU A 404 -14.75 -20.27 3.36
N VAL A 405 -13.63 -19.67 3.80
CA VAL A 405 -12.81 -20.22 4.89
C VAL A 405 -12.67 -19.24 6.04
N TRP A 406 -12.80 -19.71 7.28
CA TRP A 406 -12.57 -18.89 8.46
C TRP A 406 -11.07 -18.72 8.73
N ARG A 407 -10.66 -17.47 8.98
CA ARG A 407 -9.32 -17.09 9.44
C ARG A 407 -9.43 -16.45 10.82
N ARG A 408 -8.43 -16.73 11.66
CA ARG A 408 -8.26 -16.14 13.00
C ARG A 408 -6.81 -15.74 13.16
N ARG A 409 -6.56 -14.54 13.69
CA ARG A 409 -5.23 -14.03 14.02
C ARG A 409 -5.15 -13.71 15.50
N ARG A 410 -3.95 -13.61 16.05
CA ARG A 410 -3.74 -13.31 17.48
C ARG A 410 -2.66 -12.27 17.70
N TYR A 411 -3.11 -11.04 17.87
CA TYR A 411 -2.27 -9.87 18.12
C TYR A 411 -2.01 -9.71 19.60
N ARG A 412 -0.73 -9.52 19.95
CA ARG A 412 -0.36 -9.00 21.26
C ARG A 412 -0.62 -7.50 21.25
N VAL A 413 -1.42 -7.01 22.19
CA VAL A 413 -1.68 -5.58 22.38
C VAL A 413 -0.84 -5.05 23.55
N ARG A 414 -0.33 -3.83 23.39
CA ARG A 414 0.36 -3.04 24.43
C ARG A 414 -0.16 -1.61 24.42
N ARG A 415 -0.32 -1.01 25.58
CA ARG A 415 -0.62 0.42 25.73
C ARG A 415 0.53 1.24 25.13
N ALA A 416 0.22 2.29 24.37
CA ALA A 416 1.18 3.36 24.10
C ALA A 416 1.16 4.38 25.26
N SER A 417 1.81 5.54 25.11
CA SER A 417 1.91 6.55 26.18
C SER A 417 0.59 7.27 26.48
N THR A 418 -0.31 7.37 25.51
CA THR A 418 -1.55 8.14 25.60
C THR A 418 -2.73 7.17 25.72
N PRO A 419 -3.67 7.34 26.68
CA PRO A 419 -4.93 6.61 26.69
C PRO A 419 -5.65 6.70 25.34
N GLY A 420 -6.32 5.61 24.93
CA GLY A 420 -6.89 5.49 23.59
C GLY A 420 -5.90 5.09 22.49
N THR A 421 -4.59 5.00 22.77
CA THR A 421 -3.57 4.60 21.77
C THR A 421 -2.75 3.37 22.18
N PHE A 422 -2.43 2.52 21.21
CA PHE A 422 -1.93 1.17 21.44
C PHE A 422 -0.99 0.66 20.34
N TYR A 423 -0.02 -0.16 20.72
CA TYR A 423 0.81 -0.94 19.80
C TYR A 423 0.28 -2.37 19.69
N PHE A 424 -0.02 -2.80 18.48
CA PHE A 424 -0.45 -4.15 18.14
C PHE A 424 0.68 -4.86 17.38
N SER A 425 0.85 -6.16 17.60
CA SER A 425 1.85 -6.96 16.86
C SER A 425 1.42 -8.40 16.71
N VAL A 426 1.59 -8.95 15.51
CA VAL A 426 1.29 -10.35 15.15
C VAL A 426 2.41 -10.91 14.28
N LEU A 427 2.60 -12.24 14.31
CA LEU A 427 3.26 -12.97 13.24
C LEU A 427 2.15 -13.58 12.38
N ASP A 428 1.97 -13.06 11.16
CA ASP A 428 0.94 -13.53 10.22
C ASP A 428 1.61 -14.05 8.95
N ASN A 429 1.29 -15.28 8.55
CA ASN A 429 1.83 -15.96 7.36
C ASN A 429 3.37 -15.83 7.23
N GLY A 430 4.07 -15.85 8.37
CA GLY A 430 5.53 -15.78 8.48
C GLY A 430 6.11 -14.37 8.54
N VAL A 431 5.31 -13.31 8.37
CA VAL A 431 5.76 -11.91 8.43
C VAL A 431 5.25 -11.25 9.71
N ILE A 432 6.11 -10.48 10.39
CA ILE A 432 5.69 -9.70 11.55
C ILE A 432 5.05 -8.41 11.06
N SER A 433 3.78 -8.22 11.38
CA SER A 433 3.15 -6.91 11.33
C SER A 433 3.31 -6.20 12.68
N LYS A 434 3.54 -4.88 12.62
CA LYS A 434 3.47 -3.95 13.74
C LYS A 434 2.50 -2.84 13.37
N GLU A 435 1.59 -2.54 14.28
CA GLU A 435 0.54 -1.54 14.07
C GLU A 435 0.42 -0.60 15.27
N TYR A 436 -0.01 0.62 15.00
CA TYR A 436 -0.38 1.64 15.96
C TYR A 436 -1.87 1.95 15.80
N TRP A 437 -2.65 1.58 16.81
CA TRP A 437 -4.10 1.70 16.84
C TRP A 437 -4.53 2.86 17.74
N THR A 438 -5.51 3.62 17.26
CA THR A 438 -6.13 4.77 17.92
C THR A 438 -7.64 4.55 18.00
N ILE A 439 -8.19 4.59 19.21
CA ILE A 439 -9.64 4.74 19.39
C ILE A 439 -9.99 6.18 19.05
N VAL A 440 -10.67 6.40 17.92
CA VAL A 440 -11.03 7.75 17.44
C VAL A 440 -12.24 8.24 18.23
N ASP A 441 -13.31 7.44 18.25
CA ASP A 441 -14.50 7.70 19.06
C ASP A 441 -15.29 6.40 19.29
N VAL A 442 -16.15 6.38 20.32
CA VAL A 442 -17.13 5.33 20.60
C VAL A 442 -18.40 5.99 21.15
N ALA A 443 -19.55 5.65 20.57
CA ALA A 443 -20.84 6.12 21.04
C ALA A 443 -21.08 5.75 22.51
N GLU A 444 -21.69 6.63 23.30
CA GLU A 444 -21.79 6.41 24.75
C GLU A 444 -22.67 5.22 25.15
N ASP A 445 -23.58 4.81 24.27
CA ASP A 445 -24.43 3.62 24.38
C ASP A 445 -23.79 2.34 23.81
N PHE A 446 -22.58 2.44 23.26
CA PHE A 446 -21.86 1.38 22.51
C PHE A 446 -22.58 0.90 21.24
N SER A 447 -23.43 1.75 20.62
CA SER A 447 -24.05 1.46 19.31
C SER A 447 -23.05 1.40 18.16
N TRP A 448 -21.98 2.21 18.20
CA TRP A 448 -20.86 2.15 17.26
C TRP A 448 -19.53 2.57 17.89
N GLY A 449 -18.42 2.16 17.25
CA GLY A 449 -17.06 2.62 17.54
C GLY A 449 -16.25 2.80 16.27
N LEU A 450 -15.30 3.74 16.25
CA LEU A 450 -14.39 3.98 15.14
C LEU A 450 -12.94 3.83 15.61
N PHE A 451 -12.23 2.86 15.07
CA PHE A 451 -10.83 2.57 15.41
C PHE A 451 -9.95 2.75 14.17
N HIS A 452 -8.97 3.65 14.23
CA HIS A 452 -8.01 3.90 13.16
C HIS A 452 -6.69 3.18 13.44
N TYR A 453 -6.01 2.70 12.39
CA TYR A 453 -4.71 2.05 12.50
C TYR A 453 -3.71 2.52 11.44
N HIS A 454 -2.45 2.57 11.84
CA HIS A 454 -1.28 2.68 10.97
C HIS A 454 -0.47 1.40 11.13
N GLY A 455 -0.10 0.72 10.04
CA GLY A 455 0.58 -0.57 10.10
C GLY A 455 1.76 -0.68 9.14
N ALA A 456 2.68 -1.58 9.47
CA ALA A 456 3.75 -1.98 8.57
C ALA A 456 4.15 -3.45 8.76
N ALA A 457 4.15 -4.18 7.65
CA ALA A 457 4.80 -5.47 7.51
C ALA A 457 6.24 -5.21 7.01
N GLN A 458 7.10 -4.73 7.91
CA GLN A 458 8.43 -4.19 7.60
C GLN A 458 9.26 -5.08 6.67
N ALA A 459 9.32 -6.39 6.94
CA ALA A 459 10.10 -7.36 6.17
C ALA A 459 9.46 -7.75 4.82
N ALA A 460 8.20 -7.40 4.59
CA ALA A 460 7.53 -7.48 3.29
C ALA A 460 7.57 -6.14 2.53
N GLY A 461 8.14 -5.08 3.11
CA GLY A 461 8.21 -3.77 2.47
C GLY A 461 6.86 -3.07 2.31
N LEU A 462 5.85 -3.45 3.10
CA LEU A 462 4.51 -2.89 3.05
C LEU A 462 4.23 -1.99 4.26
N SER A 463 3.64 -0.83 3.99
CA SER A 463 3.09 0.11 4.96
C SER A 463 1.66 0.45 4.57
N TYR A 464 0.75 0.53 5.53
CA TYR A 464 -0.66 0.72 5.29
C TYR A 464 -1.32 1.57 6.38
N THR A 465 -2.47 2.14 6.05
CA THR A 465 -3.41 2.78 6.99
C THR A 465 -4.78 2.15 6.81
N GLY A 466 -5.65 2.32 7.79
CA GLY A 466 -7.04 1.92 7.69
C GLY A 466 -7.84 2.37 8.90
N ALA A 467 -9.14 2.14 8.85
CA ALA A 467 -10.01 2.33 10.00
C ALA A 467 -11.20 1.38 9.89
N VAL A 468 -11.60 0.82 11.02
CA VAL A 468 -12.79 -0.04 11.12
C VAL A 468 -13.88 0.71 11.89
N LEU A 469 -15.02 0.87 11.23
CA LEU A 469 -16.28 1.26 11.84
C LEU A 469 -16.96 -0.01 12.34
N VAL A 470 -17.15 -0.12 13.64
CA VAL A 470 -17.67 -1.30 14.31
C VAL A 470 -19.01 -1.05 14.98
N THR A 471 -19.86 -2.07 15.03
CA THR A 471 -21.16 -2.09 15.70
C THR A 471 -21.35 -3.44 16.41
N PRO A 472 -22.34 -3.60 17.31
CA PRO A 472 -22.53 -4.86 18.04
C PRO A 472 -22.89 -6.03 17.10
N ASP A 473 -23.71 -5.75 16.08
CA ASP A 473 -24.32 -6.72 15.18
C ASP A 473 -23.74 -6.70 13.76
N GLY A 474 -22.88 -5.73 13.43
CA GLY A 474 -22.29 -5.56 12.10
C GLY A 474 -23.20 -4.83 11.11
N SER A 475 -24.34 -4.31 11.57
CA SER A 475 -25.16 -3.39 10.79
C SER A 475 -24.45 -2.05 10.63
N TYR A 476 -24.63 -1.39 9.49
CA TYR A 476 -24.09 -0.05 9.26
C TYR A 476 -24.90 0.96 10.10
N PRO A 477 -24.27 1.83 10.93
CA PRO A 477 -24.97 2.81 11.76
C PRO A 477 -25.57 3.94 10.92
N ASP A 478 -26.33 4.86 11.54
CA ASP A 478 -26.86 6.02 10.79
C ASP A 478 -25.71 6.87 10.23
N LEU A 479 -25.68 7.05 8.91
CA LEU A 479 -24.71 7.89 8.22
C LEU A 479 -24.90 9.37 8.56
N GLU A 480 -26.10 9.77 8.98
CA GLU A 480 -26.41 11.16 9.33
C GLU A 480 -26.14 11.49 10.81
N ASP A 481 -25.56 10.54 11.58
CA ASP A 481 -25.01 10.83 12.90
C ASP A 481 -23.86 11.87 12.78
N PRO A 482 -24.03 13.10 13.31
CA PRO A 482 -23.02 14.15 13.20
C PRO A 482 -21.76 13.83 14.00
N ARG A 483 -21.85 12.96 15.03
CA ARG A 483 -20.70 12.51 15.82
C ARG A 483 -19.86 11.53 15.02
N LEU A 484 -20.48 10.58 14.32
CA LEU A 484 -19.78 9.68 13.40
C LEU A 484 -19.12 10.47 12.25
N ALA A 485 -19.82 11.46 11.68
CA ALA A 485 -19.26 12.34 10.66
C ALA A 485 -18.02 13.10 11.17
N SER A 486 -18.09 13.67 12.38
CA SER A 486 -16.95 14.33 13.03
C SER A 486 -15.80 13.35 13.33
N ALA A 487 -16.09 12.13 13.78
CA ALA A 487 -15.07 11.10 14.03
C ALA A 487 -14.32 10.69 12.74
N LEU A 488 -15.02 10.61 11.60
CA LEU A 488 -14.40 10.34 10.30
C LEU A 488 -13.55 11.52 9.79
N GLU A 489 -13.99 12.75 10.00
CA GLU A 489 -13.20 13.94 9.70
C GLU A 489 -11.91 14.00 10.55
N ASN A 490 -11.99 13.64 11.84
CA ASN A 490 -10.85 13.60 12.77
C ASN A 490 -9.76 12.57 12.38
N CYS A 491 -10.08 11.55 11.58
CA CYS A 491 -9.09 10.65 10.99
C CYS A 491 -8.80 10.92 9.50
N ALA A 492 -9.35 12.01 8.94
CA ALA A 492 -9.26 12.40 7.54
C ALA A 492 -9.73 11.30 6.56
N ILE A 493 -10.86 10.66 6.89
CA ILE A 493 -11.54 9.65 6.07
C ILE A 493 -12.87 10.22 5.59
N LYS A 494 -13.22 10.00 4.32
CA LYS A 494 -14.54 10.35 3.77
C LYS A 494 -15.52 9.19 3.87
N LYS A 495 -16.82 9.47 4.02
CA LYS A 495 -17.90 8.45 4.02
C LYS A 495 -17.77 7.47 2.85
N TRP A 496 -17.45 7.97 1.65
CA TRP A 496 -17.28 7.16 0.44
C TRP A 496 -16.01 6.28 0.41
N GLU A 497 -15.06 6.46 1.33
CA GLU A 497 -13.91 5.54 1.50
C GLU A 497 -14.23 4.32 2.38
N LEU A 498 -15.35 4.30 3.11
CA LEU A 498 -15.71 3.16 3.98
C LEU A 498 -16.39 2.04 3.18
N TYR A 499 -15.73 0.91 3.00
CA TYR A 499 -16.26 -0.27 2.34
C TYR A 499 -17.08 -1.11 3.33
N THR A 500 -18.39 -1.24 3.06
CA THR A 500 -19.29 -2.08 3.86
C THR A 500 -18.83 -3.54 3.85
N VAL A 501 -18.83 -4.15 5.04
CA VAL A 501 -18.55 -5.57 5.22
C VAL A 501 -19.81 -6.38 4.98
N ASP A 502 -19.70 -7.46 4.20
CA ASP A 502 -20.79 -8.44 4.12
C ASP A 502 -20.88 -9.20 5.46
N ASN A 503 -21.91 -8.85 6.23
CA ASN A 503 -22.22 -9.44 7.52
C ASN A 503 -23.38 -10.46 7.45
N CYS A 504 -23.78 -10.87 6.24
CA CYS A 504 -24.83 -11.85 6.00
C CYS A 504 -24.31 -13.29 6.23
N SER A 505 -25.18 -14.18 6.72
CA SER A 505 -24.95 -15.64 6.76
C SER A 505 -23.67 -16.11 7.50
N CYS A 506 -23.26 -15.43 8.56
CA CYS A 506 -22.05 -15.71 9.34
C CYS A 506 -22.12 -16.94 10.26
N MET A 507 -22.48 -18.10 9.71
CA MET A 507 -22.63 -19.36 10.45
C MET A 507 -21.28 -19.98 10.86
N GLY A 508 -21.21 -20.50 12.08
CA GLY A 508 -20.08 -21.32 12.55
C GLY A 508 -18.76 -20.56 12.73
N ALA A 509 -18.81 -19.27 13.07
CA ALA A 509 -17.62 -18.49 13.40
C ALA A 509 -16.83 -19.13 14.56
N PRO A 510 -15.50 -19.37 14.43
CA PRO A 510 -14.67 -19.98 15.47
C PRO A 510 -14.33 -18.97 16.58
N LEU A 511 -15.35 -18.59 17.35
CA LEU A 511 -15.34 -17.60 18.42
C LEU A 511 -14.79 -18.17 19.75
N GLY A 512 -14.94 -17.40 20.82
CA GLY A 512 -14.49 -17.75 22.17
C GLY A 512 -13.08 -17.26 22.49
N THR A 513 -12.88 -16.95 23.77
CA THR A 513 -11.58 -16.52 24.33
C THR A 513 -10.92 -17.65 25.14
N PRO A 514 -9.60 -17.59 25.38
CA PRO A 514 -8.93 -18.55 26.26
C PRO A 514 -9.56 -18.55 27.65
N GLU A 515 -9.74 -19.73 28.23
CA GLU A 515 -10.25 -19.92 29.59
C GLU A 515 -9.50 -19.02 30.60
N GLY A 516 -10.23 -18.40 31.54
CA GLY A 516 -9.64 -17.49 32.54
C GLY A 516 -9.21 -16.12 31.99
N SER A 517 -9.62 -15.77 30.77
CA SER A 517 -9.59 -14.38 30.29
C SER A 517 -10.48 -13.49 31.15
N LYS A 518 -10.15 -12.20 31.23
CA LYS A 518 -10.93 -11.18 31.93
C LYS A 518 -11.43 -10.16 30.92
N LEU A 519 -12.68 -9.77 31.08
CA LEU A 519 -13.36 -8.85 30.16
C LEU A 519 -13.17 -7.42 30.67
N HIS A 520 -14.23 -6.79 31.16
CA HIS A 520 -14.27 -5.40 31.64
C HIS A 520 -13.56 -5.16 32.98
N HIS A 521 -13.15 -3.91 33.23
CA HIS A 521 -12.54 -3.48 34.49
C HIS A 521 -13.26 -2.32 35.20
N GLN A 522 -13.70 -1.31 34.46
CA GLN A 522 -14.37 -0.09 34.95
C GLN A 522 -15.74 0.12 34.29
N ILE A 523 -15.86 -0.09 32.98
CA ILE A 523 -17.12 0.11 32.23
C ILE A 523 -17.45 -1.10 31.35
N SER A 524 -18.73 -1.26 31.00
CA SER A 524 -19.19 -2.21 29.98
C SER A 524 -20.47 -1.69 29.29
N PRO A 525 -20.84 -2.19 28.10
CA PRO A 525 -22.16 -1.94 27.53
C PRO A 525 -23.30 -2.33 28.48
N GLY A 526 -24.46 -1.69 28.32
CA GLY A 526 -25.68 -1.96 29.09
C GLY A 526 -25.61 -1.64 30.60
N LYS A 527 -24.44 -1.34 31.15
CA LYS A 527 -24.27 -0.89 32.54
C LYS A 527 -24.13 0.64 32.52
N GLU A 528 -25.15 1.32 33.03
CA GLU A 528 -25.00 2.72 33.41
C GLU A 528 -23.88 2.81 34.44
N SER A 529 -22.96 3.74 34.20
CA SER A 529 -21.91 4.05 35.17
C SER A 529 -22.57 4.66 36.39
N SER A 530 -22.64 3.89 37.49
CA SER A 530 -23.13 4.34 38.80
C SER A 530 -22.14 5.30 39.46
N VAL A 531 -21.73 6.34 38.72
CA VAL A 531 -20.96 7.49 39.19
C VAL A 531 -21.89 8.35 40.01
N LEU A 532 -22.07 7.87 41.25
CA LEU A 532 -22.28 8.60 42.48
C LEU A 532 -22.40 10.11 42.29
N GLN A 533 -23.60 10.63 42.59
CA GLN A 533 -23.82 12.04 42.90
C GLN A 533 -22.91 12.48 44.06
N ARG A 534 -21.68 12.90 43.75
CA ARG A 534 -20.88 13.74 44.64
C ARG A 534 -21.22 15.19 44.34
N ARG A 535 -22.23 15.66 45.07
CA ARG A 535 -22.48 17.09 45.30
C ARG A 535 -21.30 17.75 46.00
#